data_AF-A0A2P6JQ69-F1
#
_entry.id   AF-A0A2P6JQ69-F1
#
_cell.length_a   1.000
_cell.length_b   1.000
_cell.length_c   1.000
_cell.angle_alpha   90.00
_cell.angle_beta   90.00
_cell.angle_gamma   90.00
#
_symmetry.space_group_name_H-M   'P 1'
#
loop_
_entity.id
_entity.type
_entity.pdbx_description
1 polymer ?
#
loop_
_entity_poly.entity_id
_entity_poly.type
_entity_poly.pdbx_seq_one_letter_code
_entity_poly.pdbx_strand_id
1 'polypeptide(L)'
;MVCAGAQEHAAGFAEDSTWDLLNRTVYDRRAYRNGGLNGAARNAVKPRSERSDLAEEWGYGLMGSYTSGFTQGPVGFGLDAHAYLGVKLDSGGGRAGKARLLSVDNDGHPKDDYGRAGAAAKLRLSSTVLKYGEQRVKTPVFGSSDSRLLPETATGWLVTSQEWNNLTLNGGSFTESTDRNASSHNDGFVVNYSNGRQGNSFRFFGGSYDGIERLDLTLYSALYEGTWRQHYLAGAYAWPIDDKQMLSFNLNLYRTQDTDEARSGDIDNTTWSLMSTYSRGAHSLSLGYQKVHGDTPFDYVTRGAIYLTNAMALSDFNGPNEASWQIRYDLAMAGYGIPGLSFNAAYIRGSGINGSNVDPNGGYAYLGYGRSGRHWERDLEARYVVQSGAARGVVISARHATHRGNTDQAELDTDQFRLAVEYPLKGMF
;
A
#
# COMPACT_ATOMS: atom_id res chain seq x y z
N MET A 1 -4.77 -11.48 30.72
CA MET A 1 -6.18 -11.69 31.10
C MET A 1 -6.93 -12.01 29.81
N VAL A 2 -7.77 -13.04 29.80
CA VAL A 2 -8.60 -13.39 28.63
C VAL A 2 -9.73 -12.37 28.55
N CYS A 3 -10.02 -11.82 27.38
CA CYS A 3 -11.14 -10.91 27.16
C CYS A 3 -12.48 -11.64 27.34
N ALA A 4 -13.55 -10.93 27.70
CA ALA A 4 -14.90 -11.44 27.45
C ALA A 4 -15.08 -11.68 25.94
N GLY A 5 -15.78 -12.75 25.55
CA GLY A 5 -15.90 -13.14 24.14
C GLY A 5 -16.72 -12.11 23.36
N ALA A 6 -16.13 -11.45 22.37
CA ALA A 6 -16.83 -10.44 21.55
C ALA A 6 -18.10 -10.99 20.87
N GLN A 7 -18.16 -12.31 20.64
CA GLN A 7 -19.34 -13.00 20.13
C GLN A 7 -20.55 -12.98 21.07
N GLU A 8 -20.34 -12.97 22.39
CA GLU A 8 -21.42 -12.91 23.38
C GLU A 8 -22.21 -11.59 23.32
N HIS A 9 -21.61 -10.57 22.70
CA HIS A 9 -22.18 -9.24 22.53
C HIS A 9 -22.77 -9.00 21.12
N ALA A 10 -22.90 -10.03 20.28
CA ALA A 10 -23.52 -9.90 18.96
C ALA A 10 -25.01 -9.53 19.08
N ALA A 11 -25.45 -8.43 18.46
CA ALA A 11 -26.86 -8.05 18.46
C ALA A 11 -27.67 -8.85 17.43
N GLY A 12 -27.04 -9.25 16.32
CA GLY A 12 -27.64 -10.08 15.28
C GLY A 12 -27.12 -9.74 13.89
N PHE A 13 -27.49 -10.53 12.88
CA PHE A 13 -26.97 -10.38 11.53
C PHE A 13 -27.37 -9.03 10.90
N ALA A 14 -28.65 -8.66 10.99
CA ALA A 14 -29.16 -7.42 10.41
C ALA A 14 -28.90 -6.23 11.34
N GLU A 15 -29.03 -6.46 12.65
CA GLU A 15 -29.00 -5.47 13.71
C GLU A 15 -27.65 -4.77 13.83
N ASP A 16 -26.54 -5.50 13.61
CA ASP A 16 -25.18 -4.94 13.59
C ASP A 16 -24.67 -4.69 12.15
N SER A 17 -25.56 -4.68 11.14
CA SER A 17 -25.15 -4.45 9.76
C SER A 17 -24.79 -3.00 9.49
N THR A 18 -23.69 -2.80 8.78
CA THR A 18 -23.19 -1.49 8.36
C THR A 18 -22.95 -1.45 6.87
N TRP A 19 -23.04 -0.25 6.30
CA TRP A 19 -22.67 0.02 4.92
C TRP A 19 -21.80 1.26 4.80
N ASP A 20 -20.94 1.24 3.79
CA ASP A 20 -20.09 2.36 3.39
C ASP A 20 -20.19 2.55 1.87
N LEU A 21 -20.27 3.81 1.44
CA LEU A 21 -20.24 4.21 0.04
C LEU A 21 -19.22 5.35 -0.11
N LEU A 22 -18.05 5.00 -0.63
CA LEU A 22 -16.99 5.95 -0.91
C LEU A 22 -17.06 6.43 -2.36
N ASN A 23 -17.25 7.73 -2.53
CA ASN A 23 -17.13 8.42 -3.81
C ASN A 23 -15.72 9.00 -3.89
N ARG A 24 -14.93 8.64 -4.89
CA ARG A 24 -13.56 9.11 -5.04
C ARG A 24 -13.33 9.58 -6.46
N THR A 25 -12.79 10.78 -6.66
CA THR A 25 -12.19 11.16 -7.93
C THR A 25 -10.69 11.35 -7.77
N VAL A 26 -9.91 10.83 -8.71
CA VAL A 26 -8.45 10.98 -8.72
C VAL A 26 -7.99 11.42 -10.10
N TYR A 27 -7.28 12.54 -10.14
CA TYR A 27 -6.51 12.99 -11.28
C TYR A 27 -5.02 12.77 -10.97
N ASP A 28 -4.31 12.02 -11.81
CA ASP A 28 -2.87 11.75 -11.68
C ASP A 28 -2.19 12.05 -13.02
N ARG A 29 -1.25 13.00 -12.99
CA ARG A 29 -0.45 13.42 -14.13
C ARG A 29 1.02 13.23 -13.80
N ARG A 30 1.74 12.53 -14.67
CA ARG A 30 3.19 12.26 -14.60
C ARG A 30 3.86 12.70 -15.89
N ALA A 31 4.70 13.73 -15.81
CA ALA A 31 5.56 14.15 -16.91
C ALA A 31 6.95 13.54 -16.73
N TYR A 32 7.34 12.68 -17.65
CA TYR A 32 8.68 12.11 -17.73
C TYR A 32 9.65 13.14 -18.30
N ARG A 33 10.86 13.20 -17.74
CA ARG A 33 11.90 14.15 -18.12
C ARG A 33 13.09 13.45 -18.74
N ASN A 34 14.00 14.24 -19.31
CA ASN A 34 15.30 13.76 -19.79
C ASN A 34 15.21 12.57 -20.76
N GLY A 35 14.20 12.60 -21.64
CA GLY A 35 13.96 11.56 -22.65
C GLY A 35 13.29 10.28 -22.13
N GLY A 36 12.82 10.28 -20.88
CA GLY A 36 11.93 9.27 -20.33
C GLY A 36 10.57 9.26 -21.03
N LEU A 37 9.98 8.08 -21.19
CA LEU A 37 8.75 7.87 -21.95
C LEU A 37 7.82 6.93 -21.20
N ASN A 38 6.51 7.19 -21.29
CA ASN A 38 5.49 6.29 -20.79
C ASN A 38 5.55 4.97 -21.59
N GLY A 39 5.98 3.88 -20.95
CA GLY A 39 6.04 2.55 -21.57
C GLY A 39 4.78 1.68 -21.38
N ALA A 40 3.69 2.17 -20.79
CA ALA A 40 2.50 1.38 -20.50
C ALA A 40 1.38 1.54 -21.54
N ALA A 41 0.35 0.69 -21.43
CA ALA A 41 -0.84 0.72 -22.27
C ALA A 41 -0.45 0.67 -23.77
N ARG A 42 -1.14 1.42 -24.64
CA ARG A 42 -0.79 1.53 -26.07
C ARG A 42 0.69 1.79 -26.35
N ASN A 43 1.42 2.47 -25.47
CA ASN A 43 2.82 2.80 -25.74
C ASN A 43 3.74 1.58 -25.67
N ALA A 44 3.35 0.49 -25.01
CA ALA A 44 4.14 -0.73 -24.93
C ALA A 44 4.44 -1.31 -26.33
N VAL A 45 3.48 -1.20 -27.26
CA VAL A 45 3.59 -1.70 -28.63
C VAL A 45 3.97 -0.62 -29.66
N LYS A 46 4.03 0.65 -29.26
CA LYS A 46 4.43 1.74 -30.17
C LYS A 46 5.95 1.82 -30.34
N PRO A 47 6.45 2.23 -31.52
CA PRO A 47 7.82 2.68 -31.69
C PRO A 47 8.17 3.78 -30.69
N ARG A 48 9.43 3.81 -30.22
CA ARG A 48 9.87 4.78 -29.18
C ARG A 48 9.57 6.24 -29.57
N SER A 49 9.71 6.59 -30.85
CA SER A 49 9.45 7.93 -31.40
C SER A 49 7.99 8.39 -31.29
N GLU A 50 7.05 7.47 -31.09
CA GLU A 50 5.61 7.76 -30.98
C GLU A 50 5.08 7.64 -29.55
N ARG A 51 5.96 7.31 -28.59
CA ARG A 51 5.57 7.20 -27.19
C ARG A 51 5.48 8.60 -26.59
N SER A 52 4.49 8.77 -25.73
CA SER A 52 4.30 9.98 -24.94
C SER A 52 5.34 10.04 -23.80
N ASP A 53 5.85 11.23 -23.49
CA ASP A 53 6.56 11.52 -22.23
C ASP A 53 5.58 11.85 -21.09
N LEU A 54 4.28 11.74 -21.33
CA LEU A 54 3.21 11.99 -20.37
C LEU A 54 2.44 10.71 -20.07
N ALA A 55 2.19 10.45 -18.78
CA ALA A 55 1.12 9.59 -18.32
C ALA A 55 0.10 10.42 -17.54
N GLU A 56 -1.18 10.32 -17.89
CA GLU A 56 -2.23 11.16 -17.33
C GLU A 56 -3.57 10.42 -17.37
N GLU A 57 -4.18 10.30 -16.21
CA GLU A 57 -5.46 9.63 -16.01
C GLU A 57 -6.31 10.43 -15.02
N TRP A 58 -7.58 10.61 -15.34
CA TRP A 58 -8.61 11.10 -14.45
C TRP A 58 -9.73 10.08 -14.37
N GLY A 59 -10.00 9.59 -13.17
CA GLY A 59 -11.06 8.62 -12.92
C GLY A 59 -12.00 9.04 -11.79
N TYR A 60 -13.19 8.46 -11.83
CA TYR A 60 -14.17 8.44 -10.75
C TYR A 60 -14.38 6.99 -10.27
N GLY A 61 -14.34 6.79 -8.96
CA GLY A 61 -14.52 5.52 -8.29
C GLY A 61 -15.74 5.59 -7.36
N LEU A 62 -16.61 4.60 -7.46
CA LEU A 62 -17.72 4.38 -6.55
C LEU A 62 -17.51 3.03 -5.86
N MET A 63 -17.33 3.06 -4.55
CA MET A 63 -17.02 1.86 -3.78
C MET A 63 -18.06 1.62 -2.70
N GLY A 64 -18.91 0.63 -2.92
CA GLY A 64 -19.87 0.16 -1.94
C GLY A 64 -19.30 -1.01 -1.13
N SER A 65 -19.46 -0.96 0.18
CA SER A 65 -19.13 -2.07 1.10
C SER A 65 -20.30 -2.32 2.04
N TYR A 66 -20.55 -3.60 2.31
CA TYR A 66 -21.53 -4.09 3.26
C TYR A 66 -20.83 -5.04 4.23
N THR A 67 -21.05 -4.84 5.52
CA THR A 67 -20.52 -5.70 6.59
C THR A 67 -21.71 -6.09 7.46
N SER A 68 -22.13 -7.35 7.39
CA SER A 68 -23.21 -7.82 8.27
C SER A 68 -22.75 -7.84 9.73
N GLY A 69 -23.71 -7.87 10.64
CA GLY A 69 -23.49 -8.35 12.00
C GLY A 69 -23.13 -9.84 12.05
N PHE A 70 -22.90 -10.34 13.26
CA PHE A 70 -22.81 -11.78 13.50
C PHE A 70 -24.14 -12.29 14.07
N THR A 71 -24.60 -13.47 13.64
CA THR A 71 -25.75 -14.11 14.29
C THR A 71 -25.48 -14.35 15.77
N GLN A 72 -26.53 -14.27 16.59
CA GLN A 72 -26.45 -14.62 18.02
C GLN A 72 -26.13 -16.11 18.22
N GLY A 73 -25.50 -16.43 19.35
CA GLY A 73 -25.12 -17.80 19.72
C GLY A 73 -23.62 -17.98 19.89
N PRO A 74 -23.17 -19.19 20.27
CA PRO A 74 -21.77 -19.48 20.60
C PRO A 74 -20.83 -19.35 19.38
N VAL A 75 -21.35 -19.60 18.17
CA VAL A 75 -20.65 -19.35 16.91
C VAL A 75 -21.52 -18.43 16.07
N GLY A 76 -21.01 -17.22 15.83
CA GLY A 76 -21.68 -16.22 15.01
C GLY A 76 -21.32 -16.38 13.54
N PHE A 77 -22.31 -16.34 12.66
CA PHE A 77 -22.12 -16.27 11.21
C PHE A 77 -22.37 -14.85 10.71
N GLY A 78 -21.62 -14.44 9.69
CA GLY A 78 -21.82 -13.18 8.99
C GLY A 78 -21.32 -13.23 7.54
N LEU A 79 -21.52 -12.13 6.84
CA LEU A 79 -21.12 -11.91 5.45
C LEU A 79 -20.59 -10.49 5.29
N ASP A 80 -19.44 -10.37 4.63
CA ASP A 80 -18.93 -9.11 4.09
C ASP A 80 -19.09 -9.13 2.56
N ALA A 81 -19.50 -8.02 1.97
CA ALA A 81 -19.63 -7.88 0.53
C ALA A 81 -19.14 -6.50 0.08
N HIS A 82 -18.68 -6.42 -1.17
CA HIS A 82 -18.28 -5.15 -1.77
C HIS A 82 -18.59 -5.12 -3.27
N ALA A 83 -18.77 -3.91 -3.80
CA ALA A 83 -18.92 -3.65 -5.23
C ALA A 83 -18.22 -2.35 -5.56
N TYR A 84 -17.31 -2.39 -6.52
CA TYR A 84 -16.49 -1.26 -6.94
C TYR A 84 -16.72 -0.99 -8.43
N LEU A 85 -16.89 0.29 -8.76
CA LEU A 85 -17.01 0.79 -10.12
C LEU A 85 -15.96 1.89 -10.32
N GLY A 86 -15.19 1.79 -11.40
CA GLY A 86 -14.33 2.84 -11.91
C GLY A 86 -14.85 3.35 -13.25
N VAL A 87 -14.87 4.67 -13.43
CA VAL A 87 -15.30 5.36 -14.64
C VAL A 87 -14.19 6.30 -15.07
N LYS A 88 -13.82 6.25 -16.35
CA LYS A 88 -12.87 7.17 -16.97
C LYS A 88 -13.53 8.53 -17.17
N LEU A 89 -12.91 9.56 -16.63
CA LEU A 89 -13.26 10.96 -16.91
C LEU A 89 -12.39 11.52 -18.03
N ASP A 90 -11.07 11.24 -18.00
CA ASP A 90 -10.15 11.58 -19.07
C ASP A 90 -8.92 10.65 -19.08
N SER A 91 -8.57 10.12 -20.25
CA SER A 91 -7.27 9.55 -20.60
C SER A 91 -7.27 9.17 -22.09
N GLY A 92 -6.23 8.50 -22.59
CA GLY A 92 -6.20 7.90 -23.93
C GLY A 92 -4.86 7.99 -24.63
N GLY A 93 -4.78 7.42 -25.83
CA GLY A 93 -3.83 7.77 -26.91
C GLY A 93 -2.32 7.71 -26.65
N GLY A 94 -1.87 7.34 -25.45
CA GLY A 94 -0.46 7.39 -25.02
C GLY A 94 -0.27 7.91 -23.60
N ARG A 95 -1.33 8.37 -22.92
CA ARG A 95 -1.30 8.85 -21.53
C ARG A 95 -1.65 7.77 -20.49
N ALA A 96 -2.30 6.68 -20.90
CA ALA A 96 -2.79 5.65 -19.97
C ALA A 96 -1.70 4.70 -19.44
N GLY A 97 -2.06 3.93 -18.41
CA GLY A 97 -1.41 2.72 -17.93
C GLY A 97 -0.39 2.90 -16.81
N LYS A 98 0.30 4.06 -16.72
CA LYS A 98 1.31 4.27 -15.67
C LYS A 98 0.76 4.78 -14.35
N ALA A 99 -0.29 5.62 -14.37
CA ALA A 99 -0.94 6.03 -13.12
C ALA A 99 -1.72 4.87 -12.49
N ARG A 100 -2.22 3.93 -13.31
CA ARG A 100 -2.98 2.73 -12.89
C ARG A 100 -4.26 3.10 -12.13
N LEU A 101 -4.94 4.14 -12.60
CA LEU A 101 -6.28 4.51 -12.16
C LEU A 101 -7.35 3.77 -12.97
N LEU A 102 -7.07 3.42 -14.23
CA LEU A 102 -8.05 2.87 -15.17
C LEU A 102 -7.64 1.48 -15.66
N SER A 103 -8.62 0.59 -15.85
CA SER A 103 -8.40 -0.65 -16.59
C SER A 103 -8.05 -0.36 -18.05
N VAL A 104 -7.22 -1.22 -18.63
CA VAL A 104 -6.93 -1.22 -20.07
C VAL A 104 -7.50 -2.46 -20.72
N ASP A 105 -7.89 -2.37 -22.00
CA ASP A 105 -8.24 -3.53 -22.81
C ASP A 105 -6.99 -4.26 -23.35
N ASN A 106 -7.21 -5.33 -24.10
CA ASN A 106 -6.13 -6.16 -24.66
C ASN A 106 -5.27 -5.43 -25.69
N ASP A 107 -5.81 -4.38 -26.30
CA ASP A 107 -5.06 -3.53 -27.24
C ASP A 107 -4.30 -2.41 -26.50
N GLY A 108 -4.55 -2.21 -25.21
CA GLY A 108 -3.93 -1.20 -24.37
C GLY A 108 -4.65 0.15 -24.35
N HIS A 109 -5.93 0.21 -24.73
CA HIS A 109 -6.75 1.42 -24.54
C HIS A 109 -7.37 1.46 -23.14
N PRO A 110 -7.45 2.63 -22.50
CA PRO A 110 -8.18 2.75 -21.24
C PRO A 110 -9.68 2.57 -21.47
N LYS A 111 -10.29 1.63 -20.73
CA LYS A 111 -11.74 1.37 -20.77
C LYS A 111 -12.52 2.61 -20.30
N ASP A 112 -13.75 2.77 -20.78
CA ASP A 112 -14.63 3.86 -20.33
C ASP A 112 -15.13 3.61 -18.91
N ASP A 113 -15.38 2.36 -18.56
CA ASP A 113 -15.71 1.91 -17.22
C ASP A 113 -15.17 0.50 -16.95
N TYR A 114 -15.10 0.15 -15.67
CA TYR A 114 -14.77 -1.19 -15.20
C TYR A 114 -15.33 -1.39 -13.80
N GLY A 115 -15.70 -2.61 -13.46
CA GLY A 115 -16.21 -2.91 -12.13
C GLY A 115 -15.86 -4.31 -11.68
N ARG A 116 -15.99 -4.52 -10.38
CA ARG A 116 -15.87 -5.84 -9.75
C ARG A 116 -16.66 -5.87 -8.45
N ALA A 117 -17.08 -7.05 -8.05
CA ALA A 117 -17.74 -7.28 -6.78
C ALA A 117 -17.25 -8.60 -6.19
N GLY A 118 -17.25 -8.68 -4.87
CA GLY A 118 -16.79 -9.86 -4.15
C GLY A 118 -17.41 -9.93 -2.77
N ALA A 119 -17.32 -11.10 -2.15
CA ALA A 119 -17.84 -11.34 -0.82
C ALA A 119 -16.98 -12.34 -0.05
N ALA A 120 -17.06 -12.26 1.28
CA ALA A 120 -16.44 -13.20 2.19
C ALA A 120 -17.41 -13.61 3.29
N ALA A 121 -17.59 -14.92 3.47
CA ALA A 121 -18.29 -15.45 4.63
C ALA A 121 -17.38 -15.33 5.86
N LYS A 122 -17.97 -15.05 7.03
CA LYS A 122 -17.23 -14.92 8.29
C LYS A 122 -17.89 -15.71 9.41
N LEU A 123 -17.06 -16.34 10.24
CA LEU A 123 -17.45 -17.03 11.46
C LEU A 123 -16.71 -16.40 12.63
N ARG A 124 -17.39 -16.19 13.76
CA ARG A 124 -16.78 -15.70 15.00
C ARG A 124 -17.07 -16.63 16.17
N LEU A 125 -16.02 -16.99 16.87
CA LEU A 125 -16.05 -17.74 18.13
C LEU A 125 -15.21 -16.95 19.14
N SER A 126 -15.79 -16.63 20.31
CA SER A 126 -15.17 -15.74 21.29
C SER A 126 -14.75 -14.39 20.64
N SER A 127 -13.46 -14.08 20.60
CA SER A 127 -12.87 -12.89 19.99
C SER A 127 -11.97 -13.27 18.80
N THR A 128 -12.28 -14.41 18.18
CA THR A 128 -11.58 -14.94 16.99
C THR A 128 -12.53 -15.01 15.81
N VAL A 129 -12.13 -14.40 14.69
CA VAL A 129 -12.89 -14.36 13.44
C VAL A 129 -12.13 -15.10 12.35
N LEU A 130 -12.79 -16.07 11.72
CA LEU A 130 -12.37 -16.68 10.45
C LEU A 130 -13.18 -16.05 9.31
N LYS A 131 -12.51 -15.55 8.27
CA LYS A 131 -13.13 -15.09 7.03
C LYS A 131 -12.64 -15.93 5.85
N TYR A 132 -13.52 -16.24 4.91
CA TYR A 132 -13.18 -16.90 3.64
C TYR A 132 -13.92 -16.27 2.47
N GLY A 133 -13.18 -15.92 1.42
CA GLY A 133 -13.69 -15.31 0.19
C GLY A 133 -12.83 -14.14 -0.27
N GLU A 134 -13.41 -13.27 -1.10
CA GLU A 134 -12.73 -12.06 -1.58
C GLU A 134 -12.86 -10.94 -0.54
N GLN A 135 -11.72 -10.44 -0.07
CA GLN A 135 -11.64 -9.49 1.03
C GLN A 135 -10.47 -8.52 0.87
N ARG A 136 -10.50 -7.42 1.64
CA ARG A 136 -9.34 -6.55 1.83
C ARG A 136 -8.53 -7.04 3.02
N VAL A 137 -7.23 -7.16 2.85
CA VAL A 137 -6.30 -7.59 3.89
C VAL A 137 -5.35 -6.45 4.20
N LYS A 138 -4.94 -6.29 5.46
CA LYS A 138 -3.96 -5.27 5.83
C LYS A 138 -2.99 -5.82 6.86
N THR A 139 -1.87 -6.36 6.38
CA THR A 139 -0.72 -6.78 7.18
C THR A 139 0.56 -6.25 6.54
N PRO A 140 1.67 -6.14 7.28
CA PRO A 140 2.93 -5.62 6.74
C PRO A 140 3.59 -6.53 5.69
N VAL A 141 3.18 -7.80 5.58
CA VAL A 141 3.72 -8.79 4.63
C VAL A 141 2.76 -9.12 3.49
N PHE A 142 1.48 -8.79 3.65
CA PHE A 142 0.42 -8.99 2.64
C PHE A 142 -0.71 -8.00 2.88
N GLY A 143 -0.93 -7.08 1.95
CA GLY A 143 -1.79 -5.92 2.19
C GLY A 143 -2.40 -5.34 0.93
N SER A 144 -3.73 -5.26 0.91
CA SER A 144 -4.50 -4.64 -0.15
C SER A 144 -4.23 -3.13 -0.20
N SER A 145 -3.63 -2.66 -1.28
CA SER A 145 -3.38 -1.24 -1.54
C SER A 145 -4.68 -0.46 -1.76
N ASP A 146 -4.71 0.81 -1.39
CA ASP A 146 -5.83 1.72 -1.66
C ASP A 146 -5.33 3.11 -2.07
N SER A 147 -4.14 3.15 -2.70
CA SER A 147 -3.46 4.40 -3.03
C SER A 147 -3.70 4.89 -4.47
N ARG A 148 -4.74 4.36 -5.14
CA ARG A 148 -5.19 4.72 -6.50
C ARG A 148 -6.71 4.91 -6.51
N LEU A 149 -7.37 4.61 -7.64
CA LEU A 149 -8.81 4.84 -7.80
C LEU A 149 -9.63 3.84 -6.98
N LEU A 150 -9.44 2.54 -7.20
CA LEU A 150 -10.07 1.48 -6.43
C LEU A 150 -9.02 0.78 -5.54
N PRO A 151 -9.44 0.10 -4.46
CA PRO A 151 -8.53 -0.69 -3.64
C PRO A 151 -8.08 -1.96 -4.39
N GLU A 152 -7.18 -2.73 -3.81
CA GLU A 152 -6.95 -4.15 -4.16
C GLU A 152 -7.86 -5.05 -3.33
N THR A 153 -8.04 -6.28 -3.79
CA THR A 153 -8.70 -7.35 -3.03
C THR A 153 -7.88 -8.64 -3.15
N ALA A 154 -8.07 -9.57 -2.22
CA ALA A 154 -7.43 -10.87 -2.22
C ALA A 154 -8.45 -11.96 -1.87
N THR A 155 -8.29 -13.13 -2.48
CA THR A 155 -9.17 -14.28 -2.28
C THR A 155 -8.46 -15.36 -1.47
N GLY A 156 -9.08 -15.75 -0.35
CA GLY A 156 -8.48 -16.72 0.56
C GLY A 156 -9.15 -16.73 1.93
N TRP A 157 -8.47 -17.36 2.90
CA TRP A 157 -8.88 -17.35 4.30
C TRP A 157 -7.99 -16.45 5.14
N LEU A 158 -8.61 -15.79 6.12
CA LEU A 158 -7.98 -14.96 7.13
C LEU A 158 -8.56 -15.30 8.50
N VAL A 159 -7.70 -15.55 9.47
CA VAL A 159 -8.04 -15.69 10.88
C VAL A 159 -7.45 -14.51 11.62
N THR A 160 -8.28 -13.79 12.37
CA THR A 160 -7.86 -12.72 13.29
C THR A 160 -8.34 -13.08 14.69
N SER A 161 -7.43 -13.06 15.67
CA SER A 161 -7.71 -13.45 17.06
C SER A 161 -7.29 -12.35 18.02
N GLN A 162 -8.20 -11.99 18.93
CA GLN A 162 -8.03 -10.99 19.99
C GLN A 162 -8.45 -11.56 21.36
N GLU A 163 -8.10 -12.82 21.63
CA GLU A 163 -8.46 -13.49 22.89
C GLU A 163 -7.74 -12.90 24.12
N TRP A 164 -6.58 -12.28 23.90
CA TRP A 164 -5.76 -11.70 24.97
C TRP A 164 -5.72 -10.18 24.83
N ASN A 165 -5.85 -9.50 25.97
CA ASN A 165 -5.62 -8.06 26.03
C ASN A 165 -4.28 -7.72 25.36
N ASN A 166 -4.31 -6.65 24.56
CA ASN A 166 -3.13 -6.05 23.94
C ASN A 166 -2.44 -6.90 22.87
N LEU A 167 -2.98 -8.08 22.51
CA LEU A 167 -2.39 -8.96 21.51
C LEU A 167 -3.41 -9.24 20.40
N THR A 168 -3.06 -8.89 19.17
CA THR A 168 -3.80 -9.28 17.97
C THR A 168 -2.97 -10.25 17.15
N LEU A 169 -3.47 -11.46 16.92
CA LEU A 169 -2.85 -12.45 16.06
C LEU A 169 -3.60 -12.55 14.74
N ASN A 170 -2.86 -12.73 13.64
CA ASN A 170 -3.37 -12.90 12.30
C ASN A 170 -2.68 -14.08 11.61
N GLY A 171 -3.46 -14.91 10.93
CA GLY A 171 -2.95 -15.95 10.05
C GLY A 171 -3.81 -16.05 8.79
N GLY A 172 -3.20 -16.28 7.64
CA GLY A 172 -3.97 -16.36 6.40
C GLY A 172 -3.28 -17.14 5.30
N SER A 173 -4.08 -17.59 4.34
CA SER A 173 -3.62 -18.14 3.07
C SER A 173 -4.49 -17.63 1.95
N PHE A 174 -3.84 -17.09 0.94
CA PHE A 174 -4.46 -16.52 -0.25
C PHE A 174 -3.95 -17.26 -1.47
N THR A 175 -4.75 -17.25 -2.54
CA THR A 175 -4.37 -17.85 -3.84
C THR A 175 -4.32 -16.82 -4.96
N GLU A 176 -5.04 -15.71 -4.81
CA GLU A 176 -5.24 -14.71 -5.87
C GLU A 176 -5.31 -13.30 -5.28
N SER A 177 -4.94 -12.30 -6.09
CA SER A 177 -5.07 -10.88 -5.74
C SER A 177 -5.54 -10.08 -6.95
N THR A 178 -6.51 -9.20 -6.79
CA THR A 178 -6.98 -8.30 -7.84
C THR A 178 -6.41 -6.89 -7.65
N ASP A 179 -5.65 -6.40 -8.65
CA ASP A 179 -5.02 -5.06 -8.63
C ASP A 179 -6.08 -3.93 -8.67
N ARG A 180 -5.67 -2.72 -8.32
CA ARG A 180 -6.50 -1.50 -8.21
C ARG A 180 -7.18 -1.04 -9.50
N ASN A 181 -6.68 -1.51 -10.64
CA ASN A 181 -7.22 -1.19 -11.96
C ASN A 181 -7.58 -2.46 -12.77
N ALA A 182 -7.78 -3.59 -12.10
CA ALA A 182 -8.24 -4.82 -12.72
C ALA A 182 -9.74 -5.04 -12.50
N SER A 183 -10.40 -5.64 -13.49
CA SER A 183 -11.81 -6.03 -13.45
C SER A 183 -12.00 -7.54 -13.23
N SER A 184 -10.96 -8.35 -13.42
CA SER A 184 -10.98 -9.81 -13.29
C SER A 184 -10.40 -10.28 -11.97
N HIS A 185 -10.95 -11.38 -11.46
CA HIS A 185 -10.53 -12.03 -10.21
C HIS A 185 -9.51 -13.15 -10.44
N ASN A 186 -9.42 -13.68 -11.68
CA ASN A 186 -8.64 -14.87 -12.03
C ASN A 186 -7.16 -14.58 -12.34
N ASP A 187 -6.63 -13.51 -11.78
CA ASP A 187 -5.23 -13.16 -11.92
C ASP A 187 -4.46 -13.67 -10.71
N GLY A 188 -3.25 -14.19 -10.95
CA GLY A 188 -2.34 -14.58 -9.88
C GLY A 188 -1.93 -13.39 -9.01
N PHE A 189 -0.87 -13.56 -8.23
CA PHE A 189 -0.42 -12.47 -7.37
C PHE A 189 0.20 -11.31 -8.14
N VAL A 190 -0.08 -10.08 -7.73
CA VAL A 190 0.70 -8.92 -8.17
C VAL A 190 2.02 -8.91 -7.41
N VAL A 191 3.14 -9.02 -8.12
CA VAL A 191 4.50 -8.86 -7.60
C VAL A 191 5.10 -7.58 -8.19
N ASN A 192 5.75 -6.75 -7.38
CA ASN A 192 6.06 -5.37 -7.78
C ASN A 192 7.39 -5.24 -8.53
N TYR A 193 8.41 -6.00 -8.15
CA TYR A 193 9.74 -5.87 -8.71
C TYR A 193 10.17 -7.11 -9.49
N SER A 194 9.87 -8.33 -9.06
CA SER A 194 10.21 -9.55 -9.79
C SER A 194 9.29 -9.79 -11.00
N ASN A 195 9.85 -10.20 -12.13
CA ASN A 195 9.13 -10.75 -13.27
C ASN A 195 9.25 -12.30 -13.38
N GLY A 196 9.74 -12.95 -12.32
CA GLY A 196 9.86 -14.40 -12.24
C GLY A 196 8.51 -15.12 -12.29
N ARG A 197 8.54 -16.45 -12.41
CA ARG A 197 7.31 -17.26 -12.40
C ARG A 197 6.55 -17.02 -11.10
N GLN A 198 5.26 -16.71 -11.18
CA GLN A 198 4.46 -16.45 -9.99
C GLN A 198 4.18 -17.73 -9.17
N GLY A 199 4.14 -17.59 -7.86
CA GLY A 199 3.66 -18.59 -6.90
C GLY A 199 2.13 -18.71 -6.92
N ASN A 200 1.59 -19.86 -6.48
CA ASN A 200 0.14 -20.11 -6.48
C ASN A 200 -0.53 -19.84 -5.13
N SER A 201 0.26 -19.66 -4.07
CA SER A 201 -0.25 -19.34 -2.74
C SER A 201 0.66 -18.38 -1.97
N PHE A 202 0.02 -17.56 -1.15
CA PHE A 202 0.69 -16.70 -0.19
C PHE A 202 0.14 -16.99 1.21
N ARG A 203 1.01 -17.42 2.12
CA ARG A 203 0.67 -17.75 3.51
C ARG A 203 1.38 -16.85 4.48
N PHE A 204 0.73 -16.45 5.56
CA PHE A 204 1.40 -15.73 6.64
C PHE A 204 0.83 -16.06 8.01
N PHE A 205 1.63 -15.79 9.03
CA PHE A 205 1.23 -15.77 10.43
C PHE A 205 2.02 -14.67 11.15
N GLY A 206 1.37 -13.95 12.06
CA GLY A 206 1.99 -12.88 12.82
C GLY A 206 1.01 -12.17 13.72
N GLY A 207 1.43 -11.03 14.26
CA GLY A 207 0.59 -10.24 15.15
C GLY A 207 1.24 -8.98 15.63
N SER A 208 0.47 -8.22 16.41
CA SER A 208 0.90 -6.99 17.07
C SER A 208 0.63 -7.07 18.57
N TYR A 209 1.52 -6.46 19.35
CA TYR A 209 1.43 -6.36 20.80
C TYR A 209 1.63 -4.90 21.25
N ASP A 210 0.65 -4.33 21.93
CA ASP A 210 0.66 -2.95 22.46
C ASP A 210 0.61 -2.90 23.99
N GLY A 211 0.96 -4.01 24.66
CA GLY A 211 0.89 -4.13 26.11
C GLY A 211 2.11 -3.58 26.86
N ILE A 212 3.06 -2.96 26.16
CA ILE A 212 4.21 -2.28 26.74
C ILE A 212 3.94 -0.79 26.66
N GLU A 213 4.06 -0.07 27.78
CA GLU A 213 3.80 1.36 27.80
C GLU A 213 4.62 2.08 26.71
N ARG A 214 3.90 2.79 25.82
CA ARG A 214 4.43 3.58 24.70
C ARG A 214 5.15 2.80 23.60
N LEU A 215 5.14 1.47 23.63
CA LEU A 215 5.83 0.64 22.64
C LEU A 215 4.86 -0.35 22.00
N ASP A 216 4.64 -0.18 20.70
CA ASP A 216 3.93 -1.15 19.87
C ASP A 216 4.95 -2.04 19.17
N LEU A 217 4.77 -3.36 19.27
CA LEU A 217 5.60 -4.35 18.59
C LEU A 217 4.76 -5.08 17.54
N THR A 218 5.36 -5.38 16.40
CA THR A 218 4.72 -6.16 15.33
C THR A 218 5.69 -7.18 14.77
N LEU A 219 5.25 -8.43 14.61
CA LEU A 219 6.05 -9.53 14.08
C LEU A 219 5.22 -10.38 13.12
N TYR A 220 5.74 -10.61 11.92
CA TYR A 220 5.10 -11.45 10.91
C TYR A 220 6.12 -12.38 10.23
N SER A 221 5.64 -13.54 9.79
CA SER A 221 6.34 -14.43 8.88
C SER A 221 5.40 -14.81 7.75
N ALA A 222 5.93 -14.82 6.53
CA ALA A 222 5.19 -15.11 5.31
C ALA A 222 5.98 -16.03 4.38
N LEU A 223 5.24 -16.77 3.54
CA LEU A 223 5.76 -17.65 2.52
C LEU A 223 4.98 -17.42 1.23
N TYR A 224 5.67 -16.96 0.20
CA TYR A 224 5.20 -16.93 -1.17
C TYR A 224 5.71 -18.16 -1.91
N GLU A 225 4.80 -19.06 -2.26
CA GLU A 225 5.11 -20.41 -2.70
C GLU A 225 6.13 -20.47 -3.85
N GLY A 226 7.17 -21.31 -3.66
CA GLY A 226 8.22 -21.53 -4.65
C GLY A 226 9.09 -20.30 -4.93
N THR A 227 8.92 -19.21 -4.18
CA THR A 227 9.56 -17.93 -4.48
C THR A 227 10.39 -17.43 -3.31
N TRP A 228 9.75 -17.04 -2.20
CA TRP A 228 10.48 -16.56 -1.02
C TRP A 228 9.74 -16.75 0.29
N ARG A 229 10.52 -16.75 1.38
CA ARG A 229 10.07 -16.55 2.76
C ARG A 229 10.45 -15.16 3.21
N GLN A 230 9.53 -14.46 3.86
CA GLN A 230 9.76 -13.11 4.37
C GLN A 230 9.38 -13.02 5.85
N HIS A 231 10.27 -12.48 6.66
CA HIS A 231 10.04 -12.15 8.06
C HIS A 231 10.01 -10.63 8.21
N TYR A 232 9.10 -10.15 9.05
CA TYR A 232 8.94 -8.72 9.33
C TYR A 232 8.92 -8.48 10.83
N LEU A 233 9.69 -7.49 11.27
CA LEU A 233 9.71 -6.97 12.63
C LEU A 233 9.52 -5.45 12.57
N ALA A 234 8.66 -4.92 13.43
CA ALA A 234 8.57 -3.48 13.64
C ALA A 234 8.39 -3.10 15.11
N GLY A 235 8.80 -1.88 15.41
CA GLY A 235 8.62 -1.24 16.71
C GLY A 235 8.28 0.23 16.55
N ALA A 236 7.23 0.69 17.21
CA ALA A 236 6.86 2.09 17.29
C ALA A 236 6.92 2.55 18.76
N TYR A 237 7.81 3.49 19.07
CA TYR A 237 7.99 4.03 20.42
C TYR A 237 7.64 5.51 20.48
N ALA A 238 6.84 5.93 21.46
CA ALA A 238 6.46 7.33 21.67
C ALA A 238 6.95 7.85 23.03
N TRP A 239 7.86 8.81 23.02
CA TRP A 239 8.37 9.46 24.23
C TRP A 239 7.79 10.88 24.35
N PRO A 240 6.71 11.07 25.15
CA PRO A 240 6.26 12.42 25.51
C PRO A 240 7.31 13.06 26.43
N ILE A 241 7.80 14.24 26.02
CA ILE A 241 8.73 15.06 26.79
C ILE A 241 7.92 15.95 27.74
N ASP A 242 6.86 16.57 27.23
CA ASP A 242 5.86 17.34 27.97
C ASP A 242 4.52 17.36 27.20
N ASP A 243 3.52 18.11 27.68
CA ASP A 243 2.18 18.19 27.08
C ASP A 243 2.14 18.71 25.63
N LYS A 244 3.22 19.30 25.13
CA LYS A 244 3.32 19.90 23.80
C LYS A 244 4.43 19.29 22.95
N GLN A 245 5.29 18.45 23.52
CA GLN A 245 6.50 17.92 22.89
C GLN A 245 6.54 16.39 22.95
N MET A 246 6.82 15.77 21.81
CA MET A 246 6.95 14.33 21.70
C MET A 246 8.12 13.97 20.77
N LEU A 247 8.88 12.95 21.16
CA LEU A 247 9.83 12.28 20.29
C LEU A 247 9.31 10.87 20.00
N SER A 248 9.17 10.49 18.74
CA SER A 248 8.72 9.14 18.36
C SER A 248 9.71 8.46 17.43
N PHE A 249 9.82 7.14 17.55
CA PHE A 249 10.69 6.29 16.74
C PHE A 249 9.86 5.19 16.09
N ASN A 250 10.04 4.97 14.79
CA ASN A 250 9.37 3.90 14.05
C ASN A 250 10.41 3.09 13.28
N LEU A 251 10.61 1.84 13.68
CA LEU A 251 11.52 0.89 13.06
C LEU A 251 10.71 -0.15 12.27
N ASN A 252 11.14 -0.44 11.05
CA ASN A 252 10.64 -1.54 10.25
C ASN A 252 11.83 -2.36 9.72
N LEU A 253 11.74 -3.68 9.77
CA LEU A 253 12.79 -4.59 9.29
C LEU A 253 12.13 -5.76 8.58
N TYR A 254 12.61 -6.04 7.37
CA TYR A 254 12.26 -7.20 6.56
C TYR A 254 13.50 -8.06 6.34
N ARG A 255 13.35 -9.37 6.45
CA ARG A 255 14.32 -10.37 6.01
C ARG A 255 13.64 -11.28 5.00
N THR A 256 14.12 -11.30 3.76
CA THR A 256 13.58 -12.10 2.67
C THR A 256 14.66 -13.06 2.17
N GLN A 257 14.30 -14.33 2.04
CA GLN A 257 15.17 -15.37 1.48
C GLN A 257 14.40 -16.20 0.47
N ASP A 258 15.04 -16.63 -0.61
CA ASP A 258 14.42 -17.53 -1.57
C ASP A 258 14.05 -18.88 -0.92
N THR A 259 13.15 -19.60 -1.58
CA THR A 259 12.65 -20.89 -1.12
C THR A 259 12.43 -21.84 -2.27
N ASP A 260 12.63 -23.13 -2.01
CA ASP A 260 12.25 -24.24 -2.87
C ASP A 260 12.78 -24.09 -4.31
N GLU A 261 11.89 -23.75 -5.25
CA GLU A 261 12.18 -23.61 -6.68
C GLU A 261 12.89 -22.30 -7.04
N ALA A 262 13.00 -21.37 -6.10
CA ALA A 262 13.60 -20.04 -6.30
C ALA A 262 13.10 -19.37 -7.60
N ARG A 263 11.77 -19.28 -7.78
CA ARG A 263 11.14 -18.78 -9.02
C ARG A 263 11.56 -17.37 -9.44
N SER A 264 12.14 -16.59 -8.51
CA SER A 264 12.70 -15.24 -8.76
C SER A 264 14.23 -15.20 -8.75
N GLY A 265 14.91 -16.34 -8.74
CA GLY A 265 16.36 -16.45 -8.55
C GLY A 265 16.76 -16.39 -7.07
N ASP A 266 18.07 -16.31 -6.84
CA ASP A 266 18.67 -16.21 -5.51
C ASP A 266 18.21 -14.92 -4.80
N ILE A 267 17.75 -15.05 -3.56
CA ILE A 267 17.31 -13.91 -2.74
C ILE A 267 17.94 -14.05 -1.35
N ASP A 268 18.82 -13.09 -1.02
CA ASP A 268 19.26 -12.83 0.35
C ASP A 268 19.17 -11.32 0.57
N ASN A 269 18.07 -10.90 1.19
CA ASN A 269 17.76 -9.48 1.35
C ASN A 269 17.34 -9.17 2.79
N THR A 270 18.04 -8.23 3.42
CA THR A 270 17.63 -7.58 4.66
C THR A 270 17.40 -6.11 4.38
N THR A 271 16.16 -5.65 4.50
CA THR A 271 15.82 -4.24 4.30
C THR A 271 15.18 -3.67 5.55
N TRP A 272 15.70 -2.56 6.03
CA TRP A 272 15.19 -1.92 7.24
C TRP A 272 15.13 -0.41 7.11
N SER A 273 14.28 0.21 7.91
CA SER A 273 14.17 1.66 7.99
C SER A 273 13.84 2.13 9.40
N LEU A 274 14.33 3.30 9.78
CA LEU A 274 14.05 3.98 11.04
C LEU A 274 13.65 5.42 10.77
N MET A 275 12.49 5.83 11.29
CA MET A 275 12.06 7.24 11.35
C MET A 275 12.14 7.74 12.79
N SER A 276 12.83 8.87 13.00
CA SER A 276 12.77 9.63 14.25
C SER A 276 12.01 10.93 14.01
N THR A 277 10.98 11.21 14.81
CA THR A 277 10.14 12.41 14.66
C THR A 277 10.10 13.19 15.95
N TYR A 278 10.45 14.47 15.89
CA TYR A 278 10.20 15.43 16.96
C TYR A 278 9.00 16.29 16.61
N SER A 279 8.01 16.31 17.51
CA SER A 279 6.78 17.08 17.34
C SER A 279 6.66 18.13 18.44
N ARG A 280 6.29 19.36 18.06
CA ARG A 280 5.96 20.46 18.98
C ARG A 280 4.73 21.21 18.52
N GLY A 281 3.62 21.06 19.24
CA GLY A 281 2.35 21.69 18.89
C GLY A 281 1.89 21.31 17.48
N ALA A 282 1.81 22.29 16.58
CA ALA A 282 1.37 22.10 15.20
C ALA A 282 2.44 21.52 14.26
N HIS A 283 3.69 21.40 14.72
CA HIS A 283 4.85 21.11 13.88
C HIS A 283 5.42 19.72 14.18
N SER A 284 5.80 18.98 13.14
CA SER A 284 6.60 17.77 13.28
C SER A 284 7.77 17.78 12.30
N LEU A 285 8.97 17.48 12.77
CA LEU A 285 10.17 17.30 11.96
C LEU A 285 10.66 15.86 12.11
N SER A 286 10.86 15.18 10.99
CA SER A 286 11.28 13.79 10.95
C SER A 286 12.57 13.59 10.16
N LEU A 287 13.40 12.68 10.66
CA LEU A 287 14.62 12.21 10.01
C LEU A 287 14.53 10.69 9.85
N GLY A 288 14.61 10.24 8.59
CA GLY A 288 14.49 8.84 8.21
C GLY A 288 15.80 8.30 7.64
N TYR A 289 16.08 7.03 7.91
CA TYR A 289 17.14 6.28 7.25
C TYR A 289 16.61 4.91 6.84
N GLN A 290 17.01 4.44 5.66
CA GLN A 290 16.64 3.13 5.12
C GLN A 290 17.85 2.50 4.44
N LYS A 291 17.99 1.19 4.61
CA LYS A 291 19.06 0.40 4.01
C LYS A 291 18.50 -0.90 3.45
N VAL A 292 18.78 -1.13 2.18
CA VAL A 292 18.70 -2.44 1.53
C VAL A 292 20.08 -3.08 1.62
N HIS A 293 20.16 -4.23 2.28
CA HIS A 293 21.34 -5.08 2.33
C HIS A 293 21.02 -6.39 1.63
N GLY A 294 21.39 -6.47 0.36
CA GLY A 294 21.11 -7.60 -0.51
C GLY A 294 21.37 -7.23 -1.97
N ASP A 295 21.69 -8.24 -2.77
CA ASP A 295 21.95 -8.08 -4.21
C ASP A 295 20.68 -8.08 -5.06
N THR A 296 19.51 -8.23 -4.43
CA THR A 296 18.19 -8.00 -5.02
C THR A 296 17.55 -6.75 -4.42
N PRO A 297 16.61 -6.07 -5.12
CA PRO A 297 15.77 -5.06 -4.47
C PRO A 297 14.89 -5.70 -3.39
N PHE A 298 14.40 -4.90 -2.44
CA PHE A 298 13.30 -5.38 -1.57
C PHE A 298 12.02 -5.53 -2.39
N ASP A 299 11.38 -6.69 -2.33
CA ASP A 299 10.13 -6.95 -3.06
C ASP A 299 9.02 -7.42 -2.12
N TYR A 300 7.79 -7.27 -2.60
CA TYR A 300 6.57 -7.54 -1.87
C TYR A 300 5.45 -7.95 -2.83
N VAL A 301 4.63 -8.89 -2.35
CA VAL A 301 3.39 -9.31 -3.01
C VAL A 301 2.28 -8.33 -2.64
N THR A 302 1.33 -8.08 -3.56
CA THR A 302 0.31 -7.01 -3.50
C THR A 302 0.93 -5.62 -3.52
N ARG A 303 0.16 -4.53 -3.66
CA ARG A 303 0.71 -3.16 -3.72
C ARG A 303 0.62 -2.39 -2.39
N GLY A 304 0.26 -3.07 -1.31
CA GLY A 304 0.07 -2.44 0.01
C GLY A 304 0.98 -2.98 1.11
N ALA A 305 1.79 -4.01 0.84
CA ALA A 305 2.68 -4.64 1.81
C ALA A 305 4.09 -4.02 1.88
N ILE A 306 4.18 -2.69 1.78
CA ILE A 306 5.46 -1.96 1.89
C ILE A 306 5.42 -1.00 3.08
N TYR A 307 6.00 -1.44 4.20
CA TYR A 307 6.10 -0.66 5.44
C TYR A 307 7.54 -0.20 5.61
N LEU A 308 7.98 0.66 4.69
CA LEU A 308 9.32 1.22 4.66
C LEU A 308 9.24 2.74 4.71
N THR A 309 10.04 3.34 5.60
CA THR A 309 9.97 4.77 5.93
C THR A 309 10.19 5.67 4.71
N ASN A 310 11.08 5.25 3.79
CA ASN A 310 11.44 6.04 2.62
C ASN A 310 10.65 5.65 1.37
N ALA A 311 9.64 4.78 1.47
CA ALA A 311 8.75 4.49 0.35
C ALA A 311 7.75 5.65 0.14
N MET A 312 7.82 6.31 -1.02
CA MET A 312 7.14 7.57 -1.32
C MET A 312 6.24 7.45 -2.56
N ALA A 313 5.82 8.58 -3.14
CA ALA A 313 4.80 8.59 -4.19
C ALA A 313 5.29 7.96 -5.51
N LEU A 314 6.57 8.14 -5.84
CA LEU A 314 7.17 7.70 -7.10
C LEU A 314 8.17 6.55 -6.93
N SER A 315 8.98 6.55 -5.87
CA SER A 315 9.99 5.51 -5.61
C SER A 315 9.88 4.91 -4.21
N ASP A 316 10.24 3.63 -4.10
CA ASP A 316 10.28 2.89 -2.83
C ASP A 316 11.66 2.99 -2.13
N PHE A 317 12.69 3.52 -2.82
CA PHE A 317 14.09 3.59 -2.35
C PHE A 317 14.61 2.22 -1.87
N ASN A 318 14.30 1.21 -2.67
CA ASN A 318 14.44 -0.21 -2.35
C ASN A 318 15.37 -0.96 -3.32
N GLY A 319 16.21 -0.26 -4.07
CA GLY A 319 17.16 -0.87 -5.01
C GLY A 319 18.21 -1.74 -4.31
N PRO A 320 18.84 -2.70 -5.03
CA PRO A 320 19.86 -3.56 -4.45
C PRO A 320 21.00 -2.73 -3.85
N ASN A 321 21.42 -3.07 -2.64
CA ASN A 321 22.44 -2.37 -1.87
C ASN A 321 22.17 -0.88 -1.54
N GLU A 322 20.99 -0.34 -1.82
CA GLU A 322 20.69 1.07 -1.64
C GLU A 322 20.72 1.52 -0.17
N ALA A 323 21.30 2.69 0.10
CA ALA A 323 21.13 3.43 1.35
C ALA A 323 20.48 4.79 1.06
N SER A 324 19.41 5.10 1.79
CA SER A 324 18.65 6.34 1.62
C SER A 324 18.36 7.04 2.94
N TRP A 325 18.28 8.36 2.89
CA TRP A 325 17.89 9.20 4.02
C TRP A 325 16.75 10.13 3.62
N GLN A 326 15.94 10.52 4.61
CA GLN A 326 14.78 11.38 4.44
C GLN A 326 14.79 12.49 5.49
N ILE A 327 14.41 13.69 5.05
CA ILE A 327 13.93 14.76 5.93
C ILE A 327 12.49 15.06 5.58
N ARG A 328 11.62 15.14 6.59
CA ARG A 328 10.19 15.38 6.43
C ARG A 328 9.70 16.41 7.44
N TYR A 329 8.78 17.24 7.00
CA TYR A 329 8.11 18.23 7.85
C TYR A 329 6.60 18.16 7.65
N ASP A 330 5.87 18.09 8.76
CA ASP A 330 4.41 18.11 8.80
C ASP A 330 3.91 19.32 9.58
N LEU A 331 2.84 19.93 9.09
CA LEU A 331 2.18 21.08 9.72
C LEU A 331 0.68 20.85 9.82
N ALA A 332 0.15 20.82 11.04
CA ALA A 332 -1.28 20.74 11.32
C ALA A 332 -1.85 22.15 11.57
N MET A 333 -2.74 22.62 10.68
CA MET A 333 -3.24 24.00 10.73
C MET A 333 -4.35 24.24 11.77
N ALA A 334 -4.75 23.21 12.52
CA ALA A 334 -5.74 23.33 13.59
C ALA A 334 -5.31 24.36 14.66
N GLY A 335 -4.02 24.37 15.04
CA GLY A 335 -3.47 25.38 15.98
C GLY A 335 -3.45 26.80 15.43
N TYR A 336 -3.67 26.97 14.12
CA TYR A 336 -3.75 28.25 13.41
C TYR A 336 -5.19 28.62 13.01
N GLY A 337 -6.19 27.93 13.55
CA GLY A 337 -7.60 28.24 13.30
C GLY A 337 -8.17 27.65 12.01
N ILE A 338 -7.46 26.75 11.33
CA ILE A 338 -7.94 26.06 10.13
C ILE A 338 -7.96 24.54 10.38
N PRO A 339 -8.89 24.04 11.22
CA PRO A 339 -9.01 22.62 11.49
C PRO A 339 -9.28 21.82 10.21
N GLY A 340 -8.66 20.65 10.12
CA GLY A 340 -8.76 19.77 8.95
C GLY A 340 -7.73 20.03 7.85
N LEU A 341 -7.06 21.18 7.83
CA LEU A 341 -5.98 21.48 6.88
C LEU A 341 -4.62 21.02 7.44
N SER A 342 -3.85 20.30 6.61
CA SER A 342 -2.47 19.94 6.90
C SER A 342 -1.59 20.05 5.67
N PHE A 343 -0.31 20.29 5.92
CA PHE A 343 0.74 20.29 4.90
C PHE A 343 1.82 19.28 5.25
N ASN A 344 2.38 18.64 4.23
CA ASN A 344 3.53 17.76 4.33
C ASN A 344 4.56 18.13 3.27
N ALA A 345 5.83 18.09 3.63
CA ALA A 345 6.95 18.19 2.71
C ALA A 345 8.02 17.15 3.08
N ALA A 346 8.51 16.41 2.10
CA ALA A 346 9.59 15.45 2.28
C ALA A 346 10.65 15.59 1.19
N TYR A 347 11.91 15.38 1.55
CA TYR A 347 13.02 15.20 0.62
C TYR A 347 13.78 13.93 0.99
N ILE A 348 13.94 13.05 0.01
CA ILE A 348 14.54 11.73 0.17
C ILE A 348 15.68 11.62 -0.84
N ARG A 349 16.80 11.03 -0.42
CA ARG A 349 17.93 10.78 -1.32
C ARG A 349 18.48 9.39 -1.09
N GLY A 350 18.55 8.61 -2.16
CA GLY A 350 19.12 7.27 -2.22
C GLY A 350 20.42 7.23 -3.00
N SER A 351 21.34 6.36 -2.57
CA SER A 351 22.62 6.15 -3.23
C SER A 351 23.21 4.79 -2.90
N GLY A 352 24.23 4.38 -3.66
CA GLY A 352 24.91 3.10 -3.45
C GLY A 352 24.14 1.91 -4.04
N ILE A 353 23.16 2.17 -4.91
CA ILE A 353 22.47 1.12 -5.65
C ILE A 353 23.49 0.43 -6.54
N ASN A 354 23.59 -0.88 -6.38
CA ASN A 354 24.50 -1.72 -7.16
C ASN A 354 23.81 -3.04 -7.54
N GLY A 355 23.45 -3.14 -8.81
CA GLY A 355 22.86 -4.33 -9.43
C GLY A 355 23.86 -5.29 -10.07
N SER A 356 25.19 -5.10 -9.91
CA SER A 356 26.20 -5.96 -10.58
C SER A 356 26.15 -7.43 -10.18
N ASN A 357 25.55 -7.73 -9.03
CA ASN A 357 25.48 -9.05 -8.44
C ASN A 357 24.05 -9.62 -8.47
N VAL A 358 23.09 -8.90 -9.09
CA VAL A 358 21.75 -9.45 -9.33
C VAL A 358 21.92 -10.70 -10.19
N ASP A 359 21.25 -11.79 -9.83
CA ASP A 359 21.24 -13.02 -10.65
C ASP A 359 20.75 -12.68 -12.08
N PRO A 360 21.60 -12.85 -13.12
CA PRO A 360 21.25 -12.50 -14.48
C PRO A 360 20.13 -13.38 -15.07
N ASN A 361 19.86 -14.54 -14.47
CA ASN A 361 18.74 -15.41 -14.85
C ASN A 361 17.54 -15.26 -13.90
N GLY A 362 17.68 -14.46 -12.84
CA GLY A 362 16.67 -14.23 -11.83
C GLY A 362 15.61 -13.22 -12.27
N GLY A 363 14.53 -13.17 -11.51
CA GLY A 363 13.35 -12.34 -11.79
C GLY A 363 13.61 -10.82 -11.67
N TYR A 364 14.79 -10.38 -11.25
CA TYR A 364 15.11 -8.97 -11.04
C TYR A 364 16.04 -8.40 -12.12
N ALA A 365 16.69 -9.23 -12.95
CA ALA A 365 17.67 -8.80 -13.93
C ALA A 365 17.10 -7.76 -14.93
N TYR A 366 15.82 -7.91 -15.28
CA TYR A 366 15.14 -7.03 -16.25
C TYR A 366 15.00 -5.58 -15.77
N LEU A 367 15.11 -5.31 -14.46
CA LEU A 367 15.02 -3.96 -13.91
C LEU A 367 16.20 -3.10 -14.35
N GLY A 368 17.36 -3.69 -14.64
CA GLY A 368 18.49 -2.98 -15.24
C GLY A 368 19.23 -2.04 -14.30
N TYR A 369 19.27 -2.32 -13.00
CA TYR A 369 20.09 -1.57 -12.04
C TYR A 369 21.58 -1.61 -12.42
N GLY A 370 22.21 -0.44 -12.48
CA GLY A 370 23.64 -0.27 -12.74
C GLY A 370 24.50 -0.43 -11.48
N ARG A 371 25.74 0.07 -11.51
CA ARG A 371 26.72 -0.13 -10.42
C ARG A 371 26.78 0.99 -9.40
N SER A 372 26.28 2.18 -9.76
CA SER A 372 26.43 3.41 -8.99
C SER A 372 25.15 4.24 -8.98
N GLY A 373 24.01 3.56 -8.87
CA GLY A 373 22.70 4.19 -8.90
C GLY A 373 22.51 5.15 -7.72
N ARG A 374 21.92 6.30 -8.03
CA ARG A 374 21.54 7.35 -7.08
C ARG A 374 20.37 8.13 -7.62
N HIS A 375 19.52 8.58 -6.71
CA HIS A 375 18.32 9.34 -7.03
C HIS A 375 17.85 10.12 -5.82
N TRP A 376 16.90 11.01 -6.05
CA TRP A 376 16.22 11.75 -5.00
C TRP A 376 14.77 12.00 -5.39
N GLU A 377 13.94 12.15 -4.37
CA GLU A 377 12.53 12.47 -4.50
C GLU A 377 12.17 13.64 -3.56
N ARG A 378 11.32 14.54 -4.04
CA ARG A 378 10.72 15.60 -3.22
C ARG A 378 9.22 15.55 -3.36
N ASP A 379 8.55 15.40 -2.23
CA ASP A 379 7.10 15.29 -2.12
C ASP A 379 6.54 16.45 -1.33
N LEU A 380 5.46 17.04 -1.84
CA LEU A 380 4.68 18.09 -1.21
C LEU A 380 3.22 17.67 -1.21
N GLU A 381 2.53 17.80 -0.09
CA GLU A 381 1.10 17.54 0.03
C GLU A 381 0.39 18.66 0.79
N ALA A 382 -0.78 19.05 0.29
CA ALA A 382 -1.80 19.76 1.04
C ALA A 382 -3.04 18.86 1.14
N ARG A 383 -3.54 18.65 2.36
CA ARG A 383 -4.73 17.84 2.62
C ARG A 383 -5.72 18.63 3.45
N TYR A 384 -6.99 18.61 3.05
CA TYR A 384 -8.08 19.24 3.78
C TYR A 384 -9.21 18.26 4.03
N VAL A 385 -9.68 18.18 5.28
CA VAL A 385 -10.92 17.49 5.65
C VAL A 385 -11.96 18.53 6.01
N VAL A 386 -13.10 18.51 5.34
CA VAL A 386 -14.22 19.43 5.62
C VAL A 386 -14.81 19.10 6.99
N GLN A 387 -14.88 20.10 7.87
CA GLN A 387 -15.19 19.89 9.29
C GLN A 387 -16.69 19.88 9.62
N SER A 388 -17.53 20.52 8.80
CA SER A 388 -18.96 20.73 9.09
C SER A 388 -19.82 20.89 7.82
N GLY A 389 -21.14 20.97 8.00
CA GLY A 389 -22.11 21.12 6.91
C GLY A 389 -22.37 19.82 6.13
N ALA A 390 -23.06 19.93 5.00
CA ALA A 390 -23.43 18.78 4.16
C ALA A 390 -22.20 18.01 3.62
N ALA A 391 -21.10 18.73 3.36
CA ALA A 391 -19.84 18.14 2.88
C ALA A 391 -18.91 17.67 4.01
N ARG A 392 -19.37 17.60 5.28
CA ARG A 392 -18.54 17.13 6.40
C ARG A 392 -17.93 15.77 6.07
N GLY A 393 -16.63 15.64 6.30
CA GLY A 393 -15.88 14.41 6.02
C GLY A 393 -15.37 14.30 4.59
N VAL A 394 -15.74 15.21 3.67
CA VAL A 394 -15.07 15.31 2.37
C VAL A 394 -13.59 15.57 2.58
N VAL A 395 -12.77 14.78 1.92
CA VAL A 395 -11.31 14.90 1.92
C VAL A 395 -10.87 15.40 0.57
N ILE A 396 -10.01 16.41 0.55
CA ILE A 396 -9.32 16.92 -0.64
C ILE A 396 -7.82 16.76 -0.39
N SER A 397 -7.09 16.11 -1.29
CA SER A 397 -5.64 16.04 -1.24
C SER A 397 -5.00 16.42 -2.57
N ALA A 398 -4.05 17.35 -2.52
CA ALA A 398 -3.22 17.74 -3.65
C ALA A 398 -1.77 17.40 -3.34
N ARG A 399 -1.14 16.62 -4.20
CA ARG A 399 0.23 16.12 -4.06
C ARG A 399 1.06 16.50 -5.26
N HIS A 400 2.30 16.90 -5.02
CA HIS A 400 3.29 17.14 -6.04
C HIS A 400 4.58 16.41 -5.69
N ALA A 401 5.02 15.50 -6.55
CA ALA A 401 6.24 14.72 -6.38
C ALA A 401 7.21 14.99 -7.52
N THR A 402 8.50 15.06 -7.20
CA THR A 402 9.58 15.25 -8.18
C THR A 402 10.64 14.19 -7.92
N HIS A 403 10.81 13.26 -8.84
CA HIS A 403 11.85 12.22 -8.78
C HIS A 403 12.93 12.48 -9.83
N ARG A 404 14.21 12.36 -9.45
CA ARG A 404 15.36 12.43 -10.37
C ARG A 404 16.43 11.42 -10.01
N GLY A 405 16.99 10.75 -11.00
CA GLY A 405 18.06 9.75 -10.85
C GLY A 405 19.17 9.86 -11.90
N ASN A 406 20.24 9.09 -11.70
CA ASN A 406 21.16 8.76 -12.80
C ASN A 406 20.70 7.47 -13.50
N THR A 407 21.29 7.19 -14.67
CA THR A 407 20.93 6.01 -15.48
C THR A 407 21.04 4.69 -14.71
N ASP A 408 22.01 4.57 -13.80
CA ASP A 408 22.25 3.36 -13.01
C ASP A 408 21.11 3.03 -12.00
N GLN A 409 20.20 3.97 -11.71
CA GLN A 409 19.07 3.72 -10.80
C GLN A 409 17.84 3.11 -11.49
N ALA A 410 17.81 3.10 -12.82
CA ALA A 410 16.77 2.53 -13.68
C ALA A 410 15.38 3.18 -13.68
N GLU A 411 14.91 3.80 -12.59
CA GLU A 411 13.62 4.52 -12.61
C GLU A 411 13.72 5.84 -13.39
N LEU A 412 12.58 6.29 -13.93
CA LEU A 412 12.53 7.47 -14.78
C LEU A 412 12.40 8.76 -13.97
N ASP A 413 13.11 9.80 -14.42
CA ASP A 413 12.90 11.16 -13.96
C ASP A 413 11.45 11.59 -14.22
N THR A 414 10.73 11.97 -13.17
CA THR A 414 9.29 12.20 -13.22
C THR A 414 8.90 13.42 -12.39
N ASP A 415 8.04 14.27 -12.96
CA ASP A 415 7.25 15.25 -12.20
C ASP A 415 5.80 14.75 -12.14
N GLN A 416 5.28 14.55 -10.94
CA GLN A 416 3.91 14.11 -10.72
C GLN A 416 3.10 15.18 -10.00
N PHE A 417 1.87 15.36 -10.46
CA PHE A 417 0.81 16.01 -9.71
C PHE A 417 -0.36 15.03 -9.55
N ARG A 418 -0.89 14.91 -8.33
CA ARG A 418 -2.09 14.14 -8.05
C ARG A 418 -3.08 14.97 -7.24
N LEU A 419 -4.33 15.00 -7.69
CA LEU A 419 -5.46 15.56 -6.95
C LEU A 419 -6.44 14.42 -6.66
N ALA A 420 -6.87 14.28 -5.41
CA ALA A 420 -7.94 13.37 -5.04
C ALA A 420 -9.00 14.09 -4.22
N VAL A 421 -10.27 13.74 -4.47
CA VAL A 421 -11.40 14.15 -3.65
C VAL A 421 -12.19 12.91 -3.26
N GLU A 422 -12.43 12.73 -1.97
CA GLU A 422 -13.13 11.59 -1.39
C GLU A 422 -14.33 12.07 -0.57
N TYR A 423 -15.50 11.48 -0.79
CA TYR A 423 -16.69 11.72 0.02
C TYR A 423 -17.24 10.40 0.55
N PRO A 424 -16.89 10.05 1.81
CA PRO A 424 -17.38 8.84 2.45
C PRO A 424 -18.80 9.06 3.00
N LEU A 425 -19.72 8.20 2.58
CA LEU A 425 -21.05 8.08 3.16
C LEU A 425 -21.13 6.74 3.91
N LYS A 426 -21.67 6.76 5.12
CA LYS A 426 -21.78 5.56 5.94
C LYS A 426 -23.10 5.53 6.69
N GLY A 427 -23.58 4.32 6.98
CA GLY A 427 -24.78 4.13 7.78
C GLY A 427 -24.85 2.75 8.41
N MET A 428 -25.86 2.58 9.25
CA MET A 428 -26.29 1.30 9.81
C MET A 428 -27.67 0.99 9.21
N PHE A 429 -28.02 -0.30 9.14
CA PHE A 429 -29.36 -0.71 8.70
C PHE A 429 -30.39 -0.69 9.84
#